data_AF-A0A937JEC0-F1
#
_entry.id   AF-A0A937JEC0-F1
#
_cell.length_a   1.000
_cell.length_b   1.000
_cell.length_c   1.000
_cell.angle_alpha   90.00
_cell.angle_beta   90.00
_cell.angle_gamma   90.00
#
_symmetry.space_group_name_H-M   'P 1'
#
loop_
_entity.id
_entity.type
_entity.pdbx_description
1 polymer ?
#
loop_
_entity_poly.entity_id
_entity_poly.type
_entity_poly.pdbx_seq_one_letter_code
_entity_poly.pdbx_strand_id
1 'polypeptide(L)'
;MSRLFHRLFVDHPREVDEGYFEHMAASSRFGFRLLKLAGAAFLHSVVPGLCKTTVSREVCCMADEVGSRAREARECRMREAGVWDPGL
;
A
#
# COMPACT_ATOMS: atom_id res chain seq x y z
N MET A 1 26.87 10.49 -13.67
CA MET A 1 25.87 9.94 -12.72
C MET A 1 25.60 8.48 -13.08
N SER A 2 25.45 7.60 -12.08
CA SER A 2 25.35 6.14 -12.26
C SER A 2 24.14 5.74 -13.13
N ARG A 3 24.35 4.93 -14.18
CA ARG A 3 23.27 4.45 -15.08
C ARG A 3 22.14 3.72 -14.34
N LEU A 4 22.44 3.13 -13.19
CA LEU A 4 21.45 2.47 -12.31
C LEU A 4 20.44 3.47 -11.74
N PHE A 5 20.87 4.68 -11.39
CA PHE A 5 19.98 5.72 -10.88
C PHE A 5 18.98 6.19 -11.95
N HIS A 6 19.42 6.32 -13.20
CA HIS A 6 18.51 6.69 -14.30
C HIS A 6 17.46 5.60 -14.55
N ARG A 7 17.88 4.33 -14.60
CA ARG A 7 16.96 3.24 -14.92
C ARG A 7 15.89 3.01 -13.83
N LEU A 8 16.28 3.11 -12.55
CA LEU A 8 15.37 2.87 -11.42
C LEU A 8 14.43 4.04 -11.14
N PHE A 9 14.87 5.27 -11.39
CA PHE A 9 14.13 6.47 -11.01
C PHE A 9 13.54 7.26 -12.19
N VAL A 10 13.98 7.01 -13.44
CA VAL A 10 13.53 7.73 -14.65
C VAL A 10 12.82 6.80 -15.64
N ASP A 11 13.38 5.61 -15.91
CA ASP A 11 12.77 4.68 -16.90
C ASP A 11 11.61 3.86 -16.30
N HIS A 12 11.72 3.41 -15.05
CA HIS A 12 10.66 2.63 -14.40
C HIS A 12 9.30 3.37 -14.23
N PRO A 13 9.25 4.65 -13.82
CA PRO A 13 7.97 5.38 -13.75
C PRO A 13 7.37 5.71 -15.13
N ARG A 14 8.14 5.62 -16.23
CA ARG A 14 7.64 5.84 -17.59
C ARG A 14 6.89 4.63 -18.17
N GLU A 15 7.05 3.43 -17.60
CA GLU A 15 6.35 2.23 -18.05
C GLU A 15 4.89 2.14 -17.58
N VAL A 16 4.46 3.04 -16.68
CA VAL A 16 3.14 2.96 -16.02
C VAL A 16 2.20 4.14 -16.32
N ASP A 17 2.63 5.09 -17.17
CA ASP A 17 1.86 6.30 -17.57
C ASP A 17 1.31 7.17 -16.40
N GLU A 18 1.81 6.95 -15.18
CA GLU A 18 1.55 7.76 -13.99
C GLU A 18 2.75 8.67 -13.70
N GLY A 19 2.51 9.90 -13.22
CA GLY A 19 3.61 10.75 -12.76
C GLY A 19 4.38 10.06 -11.62
N TYR A 20 5.72 10.07 -11.65
CA TYR A 20 6.58 9.49 -10.58
C TYR A 20 6.15 9.91 -9.17
N PHE A 21 5.69 11.15 -9.02
CA PHE A 21 5.19 11.69 -7.75
C PHE A 21 3.88 11.05 -7.27
N GLU A 22 3.01 10.63 -8.19
CA GLU A 22 1.71 10.02 -7.90
C GLU A 22 1.90 8.59 -7.38
N HIS A 23 2.71 7.80 -8.09
CA HIS A 23 3.10 6.46 -7.67
C HIS A 23 3.93 6.48 -6.36
N MET A 24 4.85 7.44 -6.23
CA MET A 24 5.62 7.67 -5.02
C MET A 24 4.69 8.07 -3.86
N ALA A 25 3.70 8.95 -4.05
CA ALA A 25 2.79 9.37 -3.00
C ALA A 25 1.90 8.21 -2.51
N ALA A 26 1.37 7.41 -3.44
CA ALA A 26 0.51 6.27 -3.12
C ALA A 26 1.27 5.22 -2.28
N SER A 27 2.47 4.82 -2.71
CA SER A 27 3.31 3.86 -1.99
C SER A 27 3.87 4.44 -0.67
N SER A 28 4.31 5.70 -0.69
CA SER A 28 4.85 6.37 0.52
C SER A 28 3.82 6.49 1.63
N ARG A 29 2.52 6.67 1.31
CA ARG A 29 1.45 6.75 2.31
C ARG A 29 1.38 5.48 3.18
N PHE A 30 1.50 4.30 2.59
CA PHE A 30 1.54 3.05 3.32
C PHE A 30 2.84 2.91 4.11
N GLY A 31 3.98 3.28 3.51
CA GLY A 31 5.29 3.28 4.18
C GLY A 31 5.31 4.14 5.46
N PHE A 32 4.79 5.36 5.39
CA PHE A 32 4.72 6.26 6.56
C PHE A 32 3.77 5.74 7.65
N ARG A 33 2.68 5.08 7.28
CA ARG A 33 1.80 4.41 8.26
C ARG A 33 2.55 3.30 8.99
N LEU A 34 3.20 2.39 8.28
CA LEU A 34 3.99 1.31 8.88
C LEU A 34 5.12 1.84 9.78
N LEU A 35 5.81 2.90 9.36
CA LEU A 35 6.86 3.53 10.16
C LEU A 35 6.32 4.10 11.48
N LYS A 36 5.15 4.74 11.45
CA LYS A 36 4.46 5.21 12.67
C LYS A 36 4.06 4.05 13.57
N LEU A 37 3.55 2.94 13.02
CA LEU A 37 3.19 1.76 13.81
C LEU A 37 4.41 1.08 14.44
N ALA A 38 5.54 1.02 13.71
CA ALA A 38 6.80 0.56 14.28
C ALA A 38 7.22 1.45 15.47
N GLY A 39 7.15 2.78 15.33
CA GLY A 39 7.39 3.70 16.43
C GLY A 39 6.45 3.48 17.63
N ALA A 40 5.16 3.28 17.37
CA ALA A 40 4.17 2.97 18.40
C ALA A 40 4.45 1.65 19.11
N ALA A 41 4.91 0.62 18.40
CA ALA A 41 5.32 -0.67 18.97
C ALA A 41 6.54 -0.51 19.89
N PHE A 42 7.55 0.26 19.47
CA PHE A 42 8.71 0.55 20.31
C PHE A 42 8.33 1.35 21.55
N LEU A 43 7.49 2.39 21.41
CA LEU A 43 6.97 3.13 22.56
C LEU A 43 6.21 2.23 23.53
N HIS A 44 5.39 1.29 23.01
CA HIS A 44 4.71 0.30 23.83
C HIS A 44 5.68 -0.65 24.54
N SER A 45 6.78 -1.06 23.89
CA SER A 45 7.80 -1.90 24.52
C SER A 45 8.53 -1.21 25.67
N VAL A 46 8.73 0.11 25.56
CA VAL A 46 9.37 0.92 26.61
C VAL A 46 8.37 1.29 27.71
N VAL A 47 7.13 1.61 27.32
CA VAL A 47 6.04 1.96 28.22
C VAL A 47 4.81 1.11 27.86
N PRO A 48 4.60 -0.05 28.50
CA PRO A 48 3.50 -0.99 28.22
C PRO A 48 2.09 -0.37 28.36
N GLY A 49 1.99 0.81 28.95
CA GLY A 49 0.75 1.59 29.06
C GLY A 49 0.35 2.32 27.77
N LEU A 50 1.29 2.67 26.91
CA LEU A 50 1.07 3.48 25.70
C LEU A 50 0.78 2.58 24.49
N CYS A 51 -0.08 3.02 23.56
CA CYS A 51 -0.31 2.37 22.27
C CYS A 51 -0.76 0.89 22.27
N LYS A 52 -1.39 0.40 23.34
CA LYS A 52 -1.77 -1.02 23.54
C LYS A 52 -2.49 -1.69 22.36
N THR A 53 -3.38 -0.96 21.68
CA THR A 53 -4.18 -1.49 20.55
C THR A 53 -3.90 -0.77 19.24
N THR A 54 -2.98 0.21 19.25
CA THR A 54 -2.74 1.08 18.09
C THR A 54 -2.18 0.29 16.92
N VAL A 55 -1.20 -0.58 17.17
CA VAL A 55 -0.57 -1.37 16.13
C VAL A 55 -1.54 -2.41 15.56
N SER A 56 -2.18 -3.21 16.42
CA SER A 56 -3.08 -4.27 15.98
C SER A 56 -4.28 -3.71 15.20
N ARG A 57 -4.91 -2.63 15.68
CA ARG A 57 -6.07 -2.04 15.02
C ARG A 57 -5.72 -1.46 13.65
N GLU A 58 -4.63 -0.71 13.56
CA GLU A 58 -4.22 -0.08 12.30
C GLU A 58 -3.74 -1.11 11.27
N VAL A 59 -3.05 -2.18 11.69
CA VAL A 59 -2.68 -3.27 10.77
C VAL A 59 -3.93 -3.96 10.20
N CYS A 60 -4.94 -4.24 11.02
CA CYS A 60 -6.20 -4.82 10.53
C CYS A 60 -6.91 -3.89 9.54
N CYS A 61 -7.01 -2.59 9.83
CA CYS A 61 -7.57 -1.62 8.88
C CYS A 61 -6.78 -1.57 7.57
N MET A 62 -5.44 -1.60 7.63
CA MET A 62 -4.60 -1.61 6.44
C MET A 62 -4.76 -2.90 5.62
N ALA A 63 -4.87 -4.05 6.29
CA ALA A 63 -5.10 -5.33 5.62
C ALA A 63 -6.44 -5.34 4.88
N ASP A 64 -7.50 -4.77 5.49
CA ASP A 64 -8.81 -4.62 4.86
C ASP A 64 -8.75 -3.67 3.65
N GLU A 65 -8.08 -2.52 3.78
CA GLU A 65 -7.89 -1.55 2.69
C GLU A 65 -7.14 -2.16 1.50
N VAL A 66 -6.12 -2.99 1.74
CA VAL A 66 -5.40 -3.70 0.66
C VAL A 66 -6.27 -4.82 0.08
N GLY A 67 -7.02 -5.52 0.93
CA GLY A 67 -7.92 -6.60 0.52
C GLY A 67 -9.08 -6.12 -0.37
N SER A 68 -9.68 -4.97 -0.06
CA SER A 68 -10.74 -4.38 -0.89
C SER A 68 -10.23 -4.02 -2.28
N ARG A 69 -9.07 -3.36 -2.36
CA ARG A 69 -8.42 -3.00 -3.62
C ARG A 69 -8.07 -4.22 -4.47
N ALA A 70 -7.59 -5.29 -3.84
CA ALA A 70 -7.30 -6.54 -4.54
C ALA A 70 -8.57 -7.20 -5.09
N ARG A 71 -9.69 -7.12 -4.35
CA ARG A 71 -11.00 -7.60 -4.80
C ARG A 71 -11.52 -6.80 -5.98
N GLU A 72 -11.52 -5.47 -5.89
CA GLU A 72 -11.93 -4.58 -6.98
C GLU A 72 -11.12 -4.85 -8.26
N ALA A 73 -9.79 -4.94 -8.15
CA ALA A 73 -8.93 -5.26 -9.30
C ALA A 73 -9.22 -6.66 -9.88
N ARG A 74 -9.61 -7.63 -9.05
CA ARG A 74 -10.05 -8.95 -9.51
C ARG A 74 -11.39 -8.87 -10.24
N GLU A 75 -12.36 -8.16 -9.70
CA GLU A 75 -13.68 -7.98 -10.31
C GLU A 75 -13.59 -7.25 -11.66
N CYS A 76 -12.79 -6.18 -11.76
CA CYS A 76 -12.50 -5.51 -13.03
C CYS A 76 -11.93 -6.47 -14.07
N ARG A 77 -10.92 -7.28 -13.70
CA ARG A 77 -10.35 -8.28 -14.62
C ARG A 77 -11.35 -9.36 -15.04
N MET A 78 -12.24 -9.79 -14.14
CA MET A 78 -13.30 -10.74 -14.47
C MET A 78 -14.32 -10.15 -15.44
N ARG A 79 -14.66 -8.87 -15.28
CA ARG A 79 -15.53 -8.12 -16.18
C ARG A 79 -14.92 -7.99 -17.58
N GLU A 80 -13.64 -7.61 -17.65
CA GLU A 80 -12.91 -7.50 -18.92
C GLU A 80 -12.77 -8.84 -19.64
N ALA A 81 -12.56 -9.93 -18.91
CA ALA A 81 -12.46 -11.27 -19.47
C ALA A 81 -13.81 -11.85 -19.94
N GLY A 82 -14.93 -11.16 -19.73
CA GLY A 82 -16.27 -11.65 -20.06
C GLY A 82 -16.75 -12.82 -19.18
N VAL A 83 -16.06 -13.08 -18.06
CA VAL A 83 -16.36 -14.17 -17.10
C VAL A 83 -17.22 -13.68 -15.94
N TRP A 84 -17.53 -12.37 -15.90
CA TRP A 84 -18.34 -11.79 -14.84
C TRP A 84 -19.83 -12.08 -15.00
N ASP A 85 -20.35 -13.02 -14.21
CA ASP A 85 -21.78 -13.21 -14.01
C ASP A 85 -22.21 -12.44 -12.74
N PRO A 86 -22.98 -11.34 -12.87
CA PRO A 86 -23.43 -10.58 -11.72
C PRO A 86 -24.47 -11.32 -10.86
N GLY A 87 -24.92 -12.52 -11.27
CA GLY A 87 -25.77 -13.40 -10.47
C GLY A 87 -26.98 -12.68 -9.89
N LEU A 88 -28.05 -12.54 -10.69
CA LEU A 88 -29.37 -12.19 -10.18
C LEU A 88 -29.80 -13.13 -9.05
#